data_AF-A0A7R9YE44-F1
#
_entry.id   AF-A0A7R9YE44-F1
#
_cell.length_a   1.000
_cell.length_b   1.000
_cell.length_c   1.000
_cell.angle_alpha   90.00
_cell.angle_beta   90.00
_cell.angle_gamma   90.00
#
_symmetry.space_group_name_H-M   'P 1'
#
loop_
_entity.id
_entity.type
_entity.pdbx_description
1 polymer ?
#
loop_
_entity_poly.entity_id
_entity_poly.type
_entity_poly.pdbx_seq_one_letter_code
_entity_poly.pdbx_strand_id
1 'polypeptide(L)'
;RLFRRLVFGACIGPLRSGAPHVSTLISHKMRWLLILLCTPSAQLFPLKSRRLGRSPAVRRFAVVERSSGGIPPDALVTQSVDLPTWKEERRRLLDLSADPTFPRGFAKYLRSVNLGDKGSFHCFEASGEVLEDFAWSEEIGSEEERLDMISNALEAVAYLHDQGLPHLSLSGKTIYMRKDPKTSRSELRIVGIGAGPQLVAASRPFQLAEGAWAYQPPEVLQSAVIQSNLAALMAMDSWALGVIVATLAANDAESPFKVVKSDFARLPMLFGEQGATFNKIKTVLKNPGEFLRTIDRKGNGFLFRHPWLIQLISSLLTFDPRDRMSATEAYEIVVKSRSFEALQAKAGVTVDAEEDEAQALKGFEASKSTLMPAPDIAPDLIPQAPETAEASSQTEANKAALPDAATAGKVELKQFAPRLTTDKASGEPFRSLEAILNIAEGGLCQVIVEDRGEVWKEAGMRNYGEIVGFRNRSDGDRWDVFMPGLGEQTDLPAGTRARITRVLGIVLVKGGNHKIAVQLEGHRVLGRKPVREDVKKFMDGYVKLHPNTYRKRVKYLSVERL
;
A
#
# COMPACT_ATOMS: atom_id res chain seq x y z
N ARG A 1 -37.61 33.20 23.33
CA ARG A 1 -37.73 33.53 24.79
C ARG A 1 -38.01 32.30 25.67
N LEU A 2 -38.73 31.27 25.19
CA LEU A 2 -38.86 29.98 25.90
C LEU A 2 -37.53 29.18 25.97
N PHE A 3 -36.69 29.25 24.93
CA PHE A 3 -35.39 28.55 24.87
C PHE A 3 -34.33 29.08 25.87
N ARG A 4 -34.50 30.31 26.38
CA ARG A 4 -33.61 30.91 27.40
C ARG A 4 -33.91 30.44 28.82
N ARG A 5 -35.09 29.85 29.08
CA ARG A 5 -35.46 29.32 30.41
C ARG A 5 -35.06 27.87 30.63
N LEU A 6 -34.83 27.10 29.56
CA LEU A 6 -34.48 25.68 29.66
C LEU A 6 -32.98 25.41 29.87
N VAL A 7 -32.10 26.33 29.45
CA VAL A 7 -30.64 26.12 29.53
C VAL A 7 -30.02 26.67 30.83
N PHE A 8 -30.74 27.51 31.59
CA PHE A 8 -30.23 28.15 32.81
C PHE A 8 -30.85 27.65 34.12
N GLY A 9 -31.72 26.64 34.08
CA GLY A 9 -32.48 26.17 35.25
C GLY A 9 -31.93 24.93 35.97
N ALA A 10 -30.81 24.35 35.55
CA ALA A 10 -30.38 23.03 36.02
C ALA A 10 -29.14 23.01 36.92
N CYS A 11 -28.56 24.16 37.29
CA CYS A 11 -27.44 24.23 38.23
C CYS A 11 -27.67 25.39 39.20
N ILE A 12 -27.50 25.14 40.51
CA ILE A 12 -27.73 26.01 41.70
C ILE A 12 -29.07 25.66 42.39
N GLY A 13 -29.18 25.02 43.56
CA GLY A 13 -28.26 24.64 44.67
C GLY A 13 -29.00 23.70 45.66
N PRO A 14 -28.63 23.56 46.97
CA PRO A 14 -27.62 24.29 47.73
C PRO A 14 -26.54 23.38 48.38
N LEU A 15 -25.27 23.79 48.32
CA LEU A 15 -24.21 23.26 49.17
C LEU A 15 -23.96 24.24 50.32
N ARG A 16 -24.10 23.72 51.54
CA ARG A 16 -23.76 24.39 52.80
C ARG A 16 -22.24 24.43 52.99
N SER A 17 -21.76 25.63 53.31
CA SER A 17 -20.64 26.01 54.20
C SER A 17 -19.43 25.06 54.34
N GLY A 18 -18.24 25.55 53.98
CA GLY A 18 -17.00 25.20 54.68
C GLY A 18 -15.72 25.25 53.84
N ALA A 19 -14.85 26.20 54.17
CA ALA A 19 -13.40 26.30 53.91
C ALA A 19 -12.87 27.00 52.63
N PRO A 20 -11.69 27.66 52.71
CA PRO A 20 -11.26 28.69 51.76
C PRO A 20 -10.12 28.24 50.81
N HIS A 21 -9.86 29.10 49.81
CA HIS A 21 -8.70 29.15 48.90
C HIS A 21 -8.55 28.05 47.84
N VAL A 22 -8.95 28.36 46.59
CA VAL A 22 -8.08 28.30 45.38
C VAL A 22 -8.70 29.22 44.32
N SER A 23 -8.13 30.41 44.10
CA SER A 23 -8.52 31.34 43.04
C SER A 23 -7.37 31.58 42.06
N THR A 24 -7.17 30.69 41.09
CA THR A 24 -6.44 30.99 39.83
C THR A 24 -6.50 29.79 38.91
N LEU A 25 -7.58 29.63 38.11
CA LEU A 25 -7.49 28.97 36.79
C LEU A 25 -8.75 29.06 35.90
N ILE A 26 -9.55 30.14 35.96
CA ILE A 26 -10.66 30.30 35.00
C ILE A 26 -10.73 31.76 34.55
N SER A 27 -9.86 32.14 33.61
CA SER A 27 -9.98 33.45 32.95
C SER A 27 -9.65 33.44 31.44
N HIS A 28 -9.01 32.38 30.91
CA HIS A 28 -8.61 32.40 29.50
C HIS A 28 -9.52 31.66 28.50
N LYS A 29 -10.44 30.80 28.94
CA LYS A 29 -11.25 29.98 28.00
C LYS A 29 -12.61 30.56 27.58
N MET A 30 -13.07 31.67 28.17
CA MET A 30 -14.36 32.28 27.81
C MET A 30 -14.28 33.46 26.83
N ARG A 31 -13.09 33.91 26.43
CA ARG A 31 -12.94 35.02 25.48
C ARG A 31 -13.08 34.63 24.00
N TRP A 32 -12.99 33.35 23.66
CA TRP A 32 -13.07 32.87 22.27
C TRP A 32 -14.48 32.50 21.79
N LEU A 33 -15.45 32.36 22.70
CA LEU A 33 -16.81 31.93 22.34
C LEU A 33 -17.76 33.10 21.99
N LEU A 34 -17.35 34.35 22.20
CA LEU A 34 -18.21 35.53 21.98
C LEU A 34 -17.90 36.33 20.69
N ILE A 35 -16.89 35.92 19.91
CA ILE A 35 -16.49 36.63 18.66
C ILE A 35 -17.14 36.00 17.41
N LEU A 36 -17.78 34.84 17.51
CA LEU A 36 -18.39 34.14 16.36
C LEU A 36 -19.88 34.46 16.10
N LEU A 37 -20.46 35.45 16.78
CA LEU A 37 -21.88 35.79 16.64
C LEU A 37 -22.09 37.30 16.40
N CYS A 38 -21.48 37.89 15.37
CA CYS A 38 -21.85 39.22 14.87
C CYS A 38 -21.23 39.51 13.48
N THR A 39 -21.88 39.08 12.39
CA THR A 39 -21.87 39.84 11.10
C THR A 39 -23.13 39.51 10.29
N PRO A 40 -23.82 40.51 9.70
CA PRO A 40 -25.13 40.33 9.07
C PRO A 40 -25.07 40.07 7.56
N SER A 41 -26.04 39.28 7.09
CA SER A 41 -26.80 39.41 5.83
C SER A 41 -26.07 39.63 4.49
N ALA A 42 -26.12 38.61 3.62
CA ALA A 42 -26.24 38.82 2.18
C ALA A 42 -27.33 37.87 1.62
N GLN A 43 -28.18 38.46 0.80
CA GLN A 43 -29.52 38.03 0.43
C GLN A 43 -29.56 36.85 -0.55
N LEU A 44 -30.59 36.01 -0.37
CA LEU A 44 -31.06 35.01 -1.32
C LEU A 44 -31.90 35.67 -2.42
N PHE A 45 -31.61 35.38 -3.68
CA PHE A 45 -32.57 35.46 -4.80
C PHE A 45 -32.53 34.16 -5.61
N PRO A 46 -33.68 33.62 -6.06
CA PRO A 46 -33.72 32.41 -6.87
C PRO A 46 -33.67 32.77 -8.36
N LEU A 47 -32.76 32.16 -9.11
CA LEU A 47 -32.83 32.14 -10.57
C LEU A 47 -32.68 30.71 -11.09
N LYS A 48 -33.82 30.16 -11.51
CA LYS A 48 -33.88 29.08 -12.50
C LYS A 48 -33.38 29.63 -13.83
N SER A 49 -32.27 29.12 -14.35
CA SER A 49 -32.16 28.66 -15.74
C SER A 49 -30.82 27.94 -15.95
N ARG A 50 -30.91 26.74 -16.53
CA ARG A 50 -29.77 25.90 -16.95
C ARG A 50 -28.94 26.66 -18.01
N ARG A 51 -27.73 27.04 -17.64
CA ARG A 51 -26.59 27.14 -18.57
C ARG A 51 -25.40 26.48 -17.90
N LEU A 52 -24.77 25.54 -18.59
CA LEU A 52 -23.58 24.80 -18.17
C LEU A 52 -22.52 25.79 -17.62
N GLY A 53 -22.39 25.82 -16.29
CA GLY A 53 -21.43 26.67 -15.61
C GLY A 53 -20.03 26.08 -15.80
N ARG A 54 -19.20 26.75 -16.62
CA ARG A 54 -17.78 26.43 -16.72
C ARG A 54 -17.12 26.58 -15.34
N SER A 55 -16.32 25.59 -14.96
CA SER A 55 -15.59 25.51 -13.68
C SER A 55 -14.80 26.80 -13.35
N PRO A 56 -14.70 27.22 -12.07
CA PRO A 56 -13.90 28.38 -11.64
C PRO A 56 -12.44 28.37 -12.13
N ALA A 57 -11.86 27.19 -12.39
CA ALA A 57 -10.52 27.04 -12.95
C ALA A 57 -10.42 27.64 -14.37
N VAL A 58 -11.48 27.51 -15.19
CA VAL A 58 -11.54 28.02 -16.57
C VAL A 58 -11.54 29.56 -16.58
N ARG A 59 -12.14 30.21 -15.57
CA ARG A 59 -12.15 31.68 -15.48
C ARG A 59 -10.80 32.30 -15.13
N ARG A 60 -9.95 31.60 -14.36
CA ARG A 60 -8.58 32.07 -14.07
C ARG A 60 -7.64 31.90 -15.29
N PHE A 61 -8.00 31.02 -16.22
CA PHE A 61 -7.17 30.66 -17.37
C PHE A 61 -7.20 31.63 -18.55
N ALA A 62 -8.29 32.39 -18.73
CA ALA A 62 -8.38 33.44 -19.76
C ALA A 62 -7.28 34.52 -19.64
N VAL A 63 -6.60 34.60 -18.49
CA VAL A 63 -5.47 35.51 -18.25
C VAL A 63 -4.12 34.93 -18.72
N VAL A 64 -4.00 33.60 -18.86
CA VAL A 64 -2.78 32.91 -19.31
C VAL A 64 -2.67 32.88 -20.85
N GLU A 65 -3.82 32.88 -21.54
CA GLU A 65 -3.93 32.81 -23.01
C GLU A 65 -3.24 33.96 -23.76
N ARG A 66 -3.15 35.17 -23.18
CA ARG A 66 -2.71 36.35 -23.93
C ARG A 66 -1.20 36.57 -23.99
N SER A 67 -0.39 35.84 -23.22
CA SER A 67 1.05 36.15 -23.09
C SER A 67 1.99 34.97 -23.25
N SER A 68 1.51 33.74 -23.42
CA SER A 68 2.37 32.55 -23.42
C SER A 68 2.10 31.65 -24.64
N GLY A 69 2.79 31.90 -25.76
CA GLY A 69 2.60 31.20 -27.03
C GLY A 69 2.54 29.67 -26.90
N GLY A 70 1.47 29.05 -27.43
CA GLY A 70 1.44 27.61 -27.72
C GLY A 70 0.74 26.68 -26.72
N ILE A 71 0.01 27.15 -25.70
CA ILE A 71 -0.94 26.27 -24.96
C ILE A 71 -2.25 26.16 -25.78
N PRO A 72 -2.71 24.95 -26.13
CA PRO A 72 -4.03 24.75 -26.70
C PRO A 72 -5.14 25.27 -25.76
N PRO A 73 -6.23 25.88 -26.28
CA PRO A 73 -7.30 26.46 -25.45
C PRO A 73 -8.06 25.42 -24.62
N ASP A 74 -7.97 24.15 -24.99
CA ASP A 74 -8.54 22.99 -24.33
C ASP A 74 -7.56 22.26 -23.40
N ALA A 75 -6.36 22.81 -23.18
CA ALA A 75 -5.39 22.22 -22.26
C ALA A 75 -5.92 22.23 -20.83
N LEU A 76 -5.77 21.10 -20.15
CA LEU A 76 -6.04 21.01 -18.73
C LEU A 76 -4.88 21.63 -17.96
N VAL A 77 -5.21 22.46 -16.97
CA VAL A 77 -4.19 23.06 -16.12
C VAL A 77 -4.43 22.78 -14.65
N THR A 78 -3.37 22.27 -14.02
CA THR A 78 -3.30 22.05 -12.58
C THR A 78 -2.36 23.07 -11.94
N GLN A 79 -2.67 23.46 -10.71
CA GLN A 79 -1.86 24.38 -9.92
C GLN A 79 -1.09 23.57 -8.86
N SER A 80 0.21 23.78 -8.75
CA SER A 80 1.03 23.19 -7.69
C SER A 80 0.86 23.96 -6.39
N VAL A 81 1.07 23.26 -5.27
CA VAL A 81 0.91 23.82 -3.92
C VAL A 81 1.90 24.95 -3.65
N ASP A 82 3.17 24.73 -4.00
CA ASP A 82 4.25 25.71 -3.80
C ASP A 82 5.35 25.57 -4.86
N LEU A 83 6.29 26.54 -4.85
CA LEU A 83 7.36 26.62 -5.83
C LEU A 83 8.39 25.48 -5.73
N PRO A 84 8.87 25.07 -4.53
CA PRO A 84 9.74 23.89 -4.40
C PRO A 84 9.12 22.62 -4.98
N THR A 85 7.85 22.36 -4.62
CA THR A 85 7.06 21.25 -5.13
C THR A 85 6.95 21.31 -6.65
N TRP A 86 6.55 22.46 -7.20
CA TRP A 86 6.43 22.64 -8.64
C TRP A 86 7.74 22.39 -9.40
N LYS A 87 8.88 22.81 -8.84
CA LYS A 87 10.20 22.58 -9.46
C LYS A 87 10.51 21.08 -9.55
N GLU A 88 10.23 20.33 -8.49
CA GLU A 88 10.44 18.88 -8.47
C GLU A 88 9.42 18.17 -9.38
N GLU A 89 8.13 18.52 -9.32
CA GLU A 89 7.09 18.03 -10.22
C GLU A 89 7.46 18.28 -11.69
N ARG A 90 7.90 19.49 -12.02
CA ARG A 90 8.32 19.86 -13.38
C ARG A 90 9.49 19.02 -13.85
N ARG A 91 10.51 18.84 -13.00
CA ARG A 91 11.69 18.04 -13.34
C ARG A 91 11.28 16.59 -13.64
N ARG A 92 10.48 15.99 -12.77
CA ARG A 92 9.98 14.62 -12.95
C ARG A 92 9.09 14.48 -14.19
N LEU A 93 8.19 15.42 -14.44
CA LEU A 93 7.34 15.40 -15.64
C LEU A 93 8.17 15.51 -16.92
N LEU A 94 9.23 16.32 -16.94
CA LEU A 94 10.15 16.39 -18.07
C LEU A 94 10.91 15.08 -18.26
N ASP A 95 11.45 14.51 -17.18
CA ASP A 95 12.17 13.24 -17.23
C ASP A 95 11.27 12.10 -17.74
N LEU A 96 10.05 12.00 -17.20
CA LEU A 96 9.10 10.95 -17.57
C LEU A 96 8.54 11.15 -18.99
N SER A 97 8.24 12.38 -19.41
CA SER A 97 7.72 12.65 -20.76
C SER A 97 8.76 12.47 -21.87
N ALA A 98 10.05 12.47 -21.51
CA ALA A 98 11.14 12.14 -22.42
C ALA A 98 11.35 10.62 -22.55
N ASP A 99 10.80 9.82 -21.65
CA ASP A 99 10.91 8.36 -21.69
C ASP A 99 10.01 7.78 -22.79
N PRO A 100 10.55 7.06 -23.79
CA PRO A 100 9.74 6.44 -24.84
C PRO A 100 8.79 5.34 -24.33
N THR A 101 9.02 4.83 -23.12
CA THR A 101 8.17 3.83 -22.45
C THR A 101 7.07 4.45 -21.59
N PHE A 102 6.97 5.79 -21.55
CA PHE A 102 5.95 6.50 -20.78
C PHE A 102 4.54 6.06 -21.19
N PRO A 103 3.74 5.48 -20.28
CA PRO A 103 2.46 4.87 -20.62
C PRO A 103 1.47 5.84 -21.26
N ARG A 104 0.68 5.32 -22.21
CA ARG A 104 -0.39 6.09 -22.85
C ARG A 104 -1.51 6.45 -21.86
N GLY A 105 -1.63 5.71 -20.75
CA GLY A 105 -2.56 6.00 -19.69
C GLY A 105 -2.37 7.36 -19.01
N PHE A 106 -1.25 8.08 -19.23
CA PHE A 106 -1.10 9.46 -18.77
C PHE A 106 -1.60 10.50 -19.78
N ALA A 107 -2.14 11.60 -19.26
CA ALA A 107 -2.35 12.81 -20.03
C ALA A 107 -0.99 13.37 -20.48
N LYS A 108 -0.87 13.71 -21.77
CA LYS A 108 0.40 14.18 -22.33
C LYS A 108 0.79 15.50 -21.67
N TYR A 109 1.95 15.53 -21.04
CA TYR A 109 2.50 16.76 -20.48
C TYR A 109 2.86 17.73 -21.61
N LEU A 110 2.38 18.97 -21.51
CA LEU A 110 2.66 20.02 -22.50
C LEU A 110 3.81 20.91 -22.03
N ARG A 111 3.65 21.53 -20.85
CA ARG A 111 4.65 22.39 -20.22
C ARG A 111 4.27 22.79 -18.81
N SER A 112 5.20 23.42 -18.12
CA SER A 112 4.98 24.11 -16.85
C SER A 112 5.17 25.61 -17.00
N VAL A 113 4.34 26.40 -16.34
CA VAL A 113 4.40 27.87 -16.37
C VAL A 113 4.40 28.38 -14.93
N ASN A 114 5.35 29.24 -14.59
CA ASN A 114 5.35 29.98 -13.32
C ASN A 114 5.02 31.44 -13.60
N LEU A 115 3.95 31.94 -12.99
CA LEU A 115 3.43 33.29 -13.18
C LEU A 115 3.73 34.21 -11.99
N GLY A 116 4.80 33.91 -11.23
CA GLY A 116 5.21 34.66 -10.04
C GLY A 116 4.15 34.58 -8.96
N ASP A 117 3.61 35.73 -8.57
CA ASP A 117 2.61 35.86 -7.50
C ASP A 117 1.28 35.15 -7.82
N LYS A 118 1.03 34.84 -9.10
CA LYS A 118 -0.16 34.09 -9.51
C LYS A 118 -0.04 32.58 -9.29
N GLY A 119 1.15 32.09 -8.96
CA GLY A 119 1.42 30.68 -8.69
C GLY A 119 2.11 29.95 -9.84
N SER A 120 2.29 28.65 -9.64
CA SER A 120 2.97 27.75 -10.57
C SER A 120 2.03 26.66 -11.05
N PHE A 121 2.07 26.38 -12.36
CA PHE A 121 1.07 25.59 -13.06
C PHE A 121 1.72 24.52 -13.96
N HIS A 122 0.99 23.43 -14.19
CA HIS A 122 1.30 22.38 -15.16
C HIS A 122 0.17 22.24 -16.17
N CYS A 123 0.50 22.20 -17.46
CA CYS A 123 -0.44 22.09 -18.55
C CYS A 123 -0.34 20.71 -19.21
N PHE A 124 -1.48 20.08 -19.45
CA PHE A 124 -1.61 18.74 -20.03
C PHE A 124 -2.58 18.75 -21.21
N GLU A 125 -2.35 17.85 -22.17
CA GLU A 125 -3.32 17.50 -23.21
C GLU A 125 -4.38 16.60 -22.57
N ALA A 126 -5.43 17.21 -22.02
CA ALA A 126 -6.58 16.48 -21.50
C ALA A 126 -7.85 17.24 -21.84
N SER A 127 -8.28 17.12 -23.09
CA SER A 127 -9.66 17.35 -23.49
C SER A 127 -10.50 16.19 -22.95
N GLY A 128 -11.57 16.44 -22.20
CA GLY A 128 -12.43 15.37 -21.71
C GLY A 128 -13.23 15.75 -20.47
N GLU A 129 -13.93 14.77 -19.94
CA GLU A 129 -14.68 14.87 -18.69
C GLU A 129 -13.94 14.10 -17.60
N VAL A 130 -13.99 14.58 -16.36
CA VAL A 130 -13.48 13.79 -15.24
C VAL A 130 -14.33 12.53 -15.06
N LEU A 131 -13.73 11.42 -14.65
CA LEU A 131 -14.43 10.14 -14.46
C LEU A 131 -15.66 10.28 -13.57
N GLU A 132 -15.59 11.12 -12.53
CA GLU A 132 -16.72 11.40 -11.62
C GLU A 132 -17.94 12.06 -12.28
N ASP A 133 -17.73 12.77 -13.39
CA ASP A 133 -18.78 13.49 -14.12
C ASP A 133 -19.10 12.80 -15.47
N PHE A 134 -18.41 11.70 -15.79
CA PHE A 134 -18.48 11.05 -17.09
C PHE A 134 -19.84 10.37 -17.29
N ALA A 135 -20.53 10.74 -18.37
CA ALA A 135 -21.81 10.16 -18.72
C ALA A 135 -21.62 8.84 -19.49
N TRP A 136 -21.66 7.71 -18.78
CA TRP A 136 -21.72 6.40 -19.41
C TRP A 136 -22.99 6.25 -20.25
N SER A 137 -22.85 5.80 -21.48
CA SER A 137 -23.96 5.54 -22.42
C SER A 137 -23.79 4.16 -23.02
N GLU A 138 -24.84 3.52 -23.54
CA GLU A 138 -24.72 2.20 -24.17
C GLU A 138 -23.71 2.17 -25.35
N GLU A 139 -23.54 3.30 -26.04
CA GLU A 139 -22.56 3.47 -27.13
C GLU A 139 -21.11 3.67 -26.65
N ILE A 140 -20.91 3.95 -25.35
CA ILE A 140 -19.61 4.24 -24.76
C ILE A 140 -19.27 3.13 -23.77
N GLY A 141 -18.11 2.50 -23.93
CA GLY A 141 -17.70 1.44 -23.01
C GLY A 141 -18.11 0.07 -23.51
N SER A 142 -17.85 -0.17 -24.80
CA SER A 142 -17.70 -1.55 -25.28
C SER A 142 -16.78 -2.32 -24.34
N GLU A 143 -16.99 -3.63 -24.26
CA GLU A 143 -16.19 -4.51 -23.39
C GLU A 143 -14.68 -4.27 -23.57
N GLU A 144 -14.24 -4.21 -24.83
CA GLU A 144 -12.85 -3.93 -25.20
C GLU A 144 -12.35 -2.56 -24.75
N GLU A 145 -13.15 -1.50 -24.90
CA GLU A 145 -12.78 -0.16 -24.41
C GLU A 145 -12.61 -0.14 -22.89
N ARG A 146 -13.50 -0.80 -22.15
CA ARG A 146 -13.40 -0.88 -20.68
C ARG A 146 -12.15 -1.65 -20.26
N LEU A 147 -11.83 -2.74 -20.95
CA LEU A 147 -10.59 -3.49 -20.72
C LEU A 147 -9.35 -2.64 -21.01
N ASP A 148 -9.34 -1.88 -22.10
CA ASP A 148 -8.25 -0.98 -22.45
C ASP A 148 -8.10 0.15 -21.42
N MET A 149 -9.20 0.73 -20.93
CA MET A 149 -9.15 1.75 -19.86
C MET A 149 -8.57 1.18 -18.55
N ILE A 150 -8.99 -0.02 -18.16
CA ILE A 150 -8.46 -0.71 -16.97
C ILE A 150 -6.96 -0.99 -17.15
N SER A 151 -6.57 -1.51 -18.31
CA SER A 151 -5.16 -1.79 -18.64
C SER A 151 -4.31 -0.52 -18.60
N ASN A 152 -4.76 0.56 -19.22
CA ASN A 152 -4.08 1.86 -19.23
C ASN A 152 -3.92 2.45 -17.82
N ALA A 153 -4.93 2.32 -16.96
CA ALA A 153 -4.85 2.79 -15.57
C ALA A 153 -3.82 1.97 -14.77
N LEU A 154 -3.82 0.65 -14.92
CA LEU A 154 -2.88 -0.25 -14.24
C LEU A 154 -1.45 -0.03 -14.72
N GLU A 155 -1.23 0.04 -16.03
CA GLU A 155 0.07 0.31 -16.65
C GLU A 155 0.66 1.62 -16.15
N ALA A 156 -0.14 2.70 -16.15
CA ALA A 156 0.31 4.02 -15.75
C ALA A 156 0.77 4.05 -14.28
N VAL A 157 0.01 3.43 -13.37
CA VAL A 157 0.36 3.40 -11.95
C VAL A 157 1.52 2.44 -11.67
N ALA A 158 1.55 1.26 -12.30
CA ALA A 158 2.67 0.32 -12.21
C ALA A 158 3.98 0.97 -12.65
N TYR A 159 3.96 1.69 -13.77
CA TYR A 159 5.11 2.43 -14.25
C TYR A 159 5.62 3.46 -13.23
N LEU A 160 4.74 4.25 -12.60
CA LEU A 160 5.16 5.17 -11.54
C LEU A 160 5.76 4.44 -10.33
N HIS A 161 5.19 3.30 -9.95
CA HIS A 161 5.69 2.49 -8.84
C HIS A 161 7.08 1.93 -9.13
N ASP A 162 7.34 1.48 -10.35
CA ASP A 162 8.65 1.01 -10.79
C ASP A 162 9.71 2.14 -10.76
N GLN A 163 9.28 3.40 -10.95
CA GLN A 163 10.13 4.59 -10.78
C GLN A 163 10.29 5.03 -9.31
N GLY A 164 9.67 4.31 -8.36
CA GLY A 164 9.71 4.67 -6.95
C GLY A 164 8.84 5.88 -6.59
N LEU A 165 7.81 6.17 -7.39
CA LEU A 165 6.95 7.35 -7.25
C LEU A 165 5.50 6.94 -6.96
N PRO A 166 5.01 7.08 -5.70
CA PRO A 166 3.59 6.89 -5.43
C PRO A 166 2.80 8.12 -5.90
N HIS A 167 1.62 7.90 -6.48
CA HIS A 167 0.75 8.95 -7.00
C HIS A 167 -0.02 9.66 -5.86
N LEU A 168 -0.62 8.94 -4.91
CA LEU A 168 -1.29 9.42 -3.69
C LEU A 168 -2.49 10.38 -3.88
N SER A 169 -2.84 10.70 -5.11
CA SER A 169 -4.00 11.52 -5.46
C SER A 169 -4.88 10.87 -6.54
N LEU A 170 -4.86 9.54 -6.64
CA LEU A 170 -5.74 8.81 -7.55
C LEU A 170 -7.20 8.95 -7.07
N SER A 171 -8.06 9.45 -7.96
CA SER A 171 -9.49 9.66 -7.71
C SER A 171 -10.21 9.85 -9.04
N GLY A 172 -11.54 9.86 -9.02
CA GLY A 172 -12.32 10.15 -10.23
C GLY A 172 -12.18 11.59 -10.73
N LYS A 173 -11.57 12.50 -9.95
CA LYS A 173 -11.23 13.87 -10.38
C LYS A 173 -9.87 13.99 -11.06
N THR A 174 -8.98 13.03 -10.86
CA THR A 174 -7.64 13.01 -11.47
C THR A 174 -7.56 12.10 -12.69
N ILE A 175 -8.67 11.42 -13.01
CA ILE A 175 -8.84 10.59 -14.19
C ILE A 175 -9.78 11.29 -15.15
N TYR A 176 -9.36 11.44 -16.40
CA TYR A 176 -10.11 12.06 -17.47
C TYR A 176 -10.46 11.04 -18.53
N MET A 177 -11.69 11.14 -19.02
CA MET A 177 -12.24 10.35 -20.10
C MET A 177 -12.28 11.23 -21.35
N ARG A 178 -11.50 10.84 -22.36
CA ARG A 178 -11.38 11.55 -23.64
C ARG A 178 -11.97 10.69 -24.73
N LYS A 179 -12.82 11.25 -25.60
CA LYS A 179 -13.14 10.60 -26.87
C LYS A 179 -12.07 10.94 -27.90
N ASP A 180 -11.44 9.93 -28.47
CA ASP A 180 -10.54 10.12 -29.62
C ASP A 180 -11.39 10.61 -30.81
N PRO A 181 -11.09 11.78 -31.39
CA PRO A 181 -11.85 12.33 -32.51
C PRO A 181 -11.80 11.46 -33.77
N LYS A 182 -10.79 10.58 -33.92
CA LYS A 182 -10.64 9.73 -35.10
C LYS A 182 -11.41 8.43 -34.98
N THR A 183 -11.28 7.77 -33.84
CA THR A 183 -11.85 6.43 -33.62
C THR A 183 -13.20 6.47 -32.89
N SER A 184 -13.58 7.63 -32.35
CA SER A 184 -14.69 7.81 -31.39
C SER A 184 -14.57 6.96 -30.12
N ARG A 185 -13.45 6.25 -29.94
CA ARG A 185 -13.22 5.43 -28.77
C ARG A 185 -12.94 6.29 -27.56
N SER A 186 -13.42 5.84 -26.41
CA SER A 186 -13.12 6.52 -25.15
C SER A 186 -11.79 6.02 -24.59
N GLU A 187 -10.94 6.96 -24.18
CA GLU A 187 -9.62 6.71 -23.58
C GLU A 187 -9.58 7.27 -22.16
N LEU A 188 -8.93 6.53 -21.27
CA LEU A 188 -8.65 6.96 -19.90
C LEU A 188 -7.28 7.64 -19.84
N ARG A 189 -7.21 8.81 -19.21
CA ARG A 189 -5.98 9.57 -18.98
C ARG A 189 -5.85 10.02 -17.52
N ILE A 190 -4.79 9.57 -16.84
CA ILE A 190 -4.40 10.05 -15.52
C ILE A 190 -3.65 11.37 -15.67
N VAL A 191 -4.05 12.38 -14.91
CA VAL A 191 -3.45 13.72 -15.00
C VAL A 191 -2.42 13.93 -13.90
N GLY A 192 -1.20 14.29 -14.34
CA GLY A 192 -0.08 14.52 -13.45
C GLY A 192 0.56 13.23 -12.94
N ILE A 193 1.50 13.40 -12.02
CA ILE A 193 2.23 12.30 -11.36
C ILE A 193 1.89 12.23 -9.86
N GLY A 194 0.77 12.87 -9.51
CA GLY A 194 0.26 12.98 -8.16
C GLY A 194 1.18 13.73 -7.20
N ALA A 195 1.13 13.34 -5.92
CA ALA A 195 1.80 14.00 -4.82
C ALA A 195 3.12 13.31 -4.38
N GLY A 196 3.56 12.25 -5.06
CA GLY A 196 4.87 11.64 -4.81
C GLY A 196 6.04 12.65 -4.77
N PRO A 197 6.13 13.60 -5.72
CA PRO A 197 7.12 14.68 -5.67
C PRO A 197 7.04 15.55 -4.41
N GLN A 198 5.84 15.76 -3.86
CA GLN A 198 5.63 16.56 -2.65
C GLN A 198 6.27 15.87 -1.43
N LEU A 199 6.28 14.54 -1.37
CA LEU A 199 6.94 13.82 -0.28
C LEU A 199 8.46 14.01 -0.27
N VAL A 200 9.06 14.22 -1.43
CA VAL A 200 10.51 14.44 -1.56
C VAL A 200 10.86 15.91 -1.31
N ALA A 201 10.04 16.83 -1.81
CA ALA A 201 10.32 18.27 -1.76
C ALA A 201 9.83 18.95 -0.47
N ALA A 202 8.77 18.44 0.16
CA ALA A 202 8.15 19.13 1.28
C ALA A 202 8.97 18.96 2.57
N SER A 203 9.20 20.08 3.24
CA SER A 203 9.72 20.12 4.62
C SER A 203 8.62 19.93 5.67
N ARG A 204 7.37 19.66 5.24
CA ARG A 204 6.17 19.60 6.08
C ARG A 204 5.51 18.22 5.95
N PRO A 205 4.76 17.78 6.97
CA PRO A 205 3.92 16.60 6.84
C PRO A 205 3.01 16.73 5.62
N PHE A 206 3.03 15.71 4.76
CA PHE A 206 2.14 15.65 3.61
C PHE A 206 0.70 15.45 4.09
N GLN A 207 -0.21 16.27 3.56
CA GLN A 207 -1.64 16.18 3.84
C GLN A 207 -2.33 15.63 2.59
N LEU A 208 -3.08 14.53 2.77
CA LEU A 208 -3.86 13.94 1.68
C LEU A 208 -4.94 14.91 1.21
N ALA A 209 -5.23 14.86 -0.09
CA ALA A 209 -6.21 15.74 -0.71
C ALA A 209 -7.60 15.56 -0.06
N GLU A 210 -8.15 16.66 0.45
CA GLU A 210 -9.50 16.67 1.02
C GLU A 210 -10.54 16.37 -0.07
N GLY A 211 -11.58 15.61 0.29
CA GLY A 211 -12.74 15.38 -0.59
C GLY A 211 -12.58 14.27 -1.64
N ALA A 212 -11.60 13.37 -1.47
CA ALA A 212 -11.46 12.13 -2.24
C ALA A 212 -11.60 10.87 -1.36
N TRP A 213 -12.35 10.96 -0.25
CA TRP A 213 -12.44 9.91 0.77
C TRP A 213 -12.84 8.54 0.22
N ALA A 214 -13.71 8.51 -0.78
CA ALA A 214 -14.19 7.30 -1.43
C ALA A 214 -13.11 6.50 -2.20
N TYR A 215 -11.93 7.09 -2.40
CA TYR A 215 -10.75 6.45 -3.01
C TYR A 215 -9.62 6.20 -2.00
N GLN A 216 -9.77 6.67 -0.75
CA GLN A 216 -8.74 6.51 0.26
C GLN A 216 -8.85 5.13 0.93
N PRO A 217 -7.71 4.49 1.23
CA PRO A 217 -7.70 3.18 1.88
C PRO A 217 -8.07 3.24 3.37
N PRO A 218 -8.44 2.10 3.99
CA PRO A 218 -8.90 2.03 5.37
C PRO A 218 -7.90 2.62 6.38
N GLU A 219 -6.60 2.40 6.17
CA GLU A 219 -5.53 2.89 7.05
C GLU A 219 -5.43 4.42 7.09
N VAL A 220 -5.77 5.11 5.98
CA VAL A 220 -5.88 6.58 5.93
C VAL A 220 -7.12 7.04 6.67
N LEU A 221 -8.23 6.34 6.47
CA LEU A 221 -9.51 6.74 7.05
C LEU A 221 -9.54 6.55 8.57
N GLN A 222 -8.74 5.62 9.11
CA GLN A 222 -8.69 5.31 10.54
C GLN A 222 -7.73 6.20 11.33
N SER A 223 -6.67 6.73 10.72
CA SER A 223 -5.62 7.48 11.41
C SER A 223 -5.39 8.87 10.81
N ALA A 224 -5.21 9.88 11.66
CA ALA A 224 -4.80 11.21 11.24
C ALA A 224 -3.32 11.30 10.82
N VAL A 225 -2.50 10.32 11.23
CA VAL A 225 -1.06 10.27 10.94
C VAL A 225 -0.72 8.91 10.37
N ILE A 226 -0.14 8.91 9.17
CA ILE A 226 0.33 7.70 8.51
C ILE A 226 1.86 7.69 8.66
N GLN A 227 2.37 6.78 9.47
CA GLN A 227 3.77 6.41 9.41
C GLN A 227 3.92 5.43 8.26
N SER A 228 4.38 5.91 7.10
CA SER A 228 4.50 5.10 5.90
C SER A 228 5.93 5.10 5.38
N ASN A 229 6.37 3.91 4.97
CA ASN A 229 7.48 3.74 4.06
C ASN A 229 6.96 3.84 2.62
N LEU A 230 7.86 3.73 1.64
CA LEU A 230 7.52 3.78 0.23
C LEU A 230 6.51 2.68 -0.19
N ALA A 231 6.67 1.46 0.32
CA ALA A 231 5.78 0.34 0.00
C ALA A 231 4.35 0.58 0.50
N ALA A 232 4.19 1.12 1.70
CA ALA A 232 2.89 1.50 2.25
C ALA A 232 2.22 2.60 1.41
N LEU A 233 2.99 3.58 0.92
CA LEU A 233 2.48 4.62 0.03
C LEU A 233 2.03 4.04 -1.32
N MET A 234 2.79 3.12 -1.90
CA MET A 234 2.39 2.41 -3.12
C MET A 234 1.15 1.55 -2.89
N ALA A 235 1.04 0.89 -1.72
CA ALA A 235 -0.16 0.14 -1.36
C ALA A 235 -1.41 1.05 -1.27
N MET A 236 -1.26 2.33 -0.88
CA MET A 236 -2.37 3.29 -0.91
C MET A 236 -2.86 3.54 -2.34
N ASP A 237 -1.95 3.64 -3.32
CA ASP A 237 -2.33 3.74 -4.73
C ASP A 237 -2.98 2.46 -5.23
N SER A 238 -2.47 1.28 -4.85
CA SER A 238 -3.09 0.00 -5.21
C SER A 238 -4.54 -0.06 -4.76
N TRP A 239 -4.86 0.44 -3.56
CA TRP A 239 -6.25 0.53 -3.12
C TRP A 239 -7.07 1.45 -4.02
N ALA A 240 -6.61 2.69 -4.25
CA ALA A 240 -7.31 3.65 -5.08
C ALA A 240 -7.54 3.11 -6.50
N LEU A 241 -6.56 2.37 -7.03
CA LEU A 241 -6.63 1.67 -8.30
C LEU A 241 -7.69 0.55 -8.28
N GLY A 242 -7.78 -0.22 -7.21
CA GLY A 242 -8.87 -1.19 -7.01
C GLY A 242 -10.25 -0.53 -7.03
N VAL A 243 -10.40 0.67 -6.46
CA VAL A 243 -11.64 1.46 -6.53
C VAL A 243 -11.93 1.87 -7.97
N ILE A 244 -10.93 2.36 -8.70
CA ILE A 244 -11.06 2.78 -10.11
C ILE A 244 -11.45 1.60 -11.00
N VAL A 245 -10.78 0.45 -10.87
CA VAL A 245 -11.09 -0.78 -11.62
C VAL A 245 -12.51 -1.23 -11.34
N ALA A 246 -12.96 -1.21 -10.08
CA ALA A 246 -14.33 -1.52 -9.72
C ALA A 246 -15.36 -0.55 -10.33
N THR A 247 -15.05 0.76 -10.35
CA THR A 247 -15.89 1.79 -10.98
C THR A 247 -16.00 1.59 -12.49
N LEU A 248 -14.88 1.33 -13.18
CA LEU A 248 -14.87 1.04 -14.63
C LEU A 248 -15.61 -0.27 -14.96
N ALA A 249 -15.40 -1.32 -14.15
CA ALA A 249 -16.10 -2.60 -14.34
C ALA A 249 -17.62 -2.46 -14.14
N ALA A 250 -18.05 -1.61 -13.21
CA ALA A 250 -19.46 -1.32 -12.96
C ALA A 250 -20.10 -0.41 -14.03
N ASN A 251 -19.32 0.14 -14.98
CA ASN A 251 -19.80 1.15 -15.92
C ASN A 251 -20.43 2.37 -15.19
N ASP A 252 -19.78 2.80 -14.10
CA ASP A 252 -20.30 3.83 -13.19
C ASP A 252 -19.32 5.02 -13.13
N ALA A 253 -19.83 6.22 -12.86
CA ALA A 253 -19.02 7.43 -12.65
C ALA A 253 -18.63 7.57 -11.18
N GLU A 254 -19.42 6.99 -10.28
CA GLU A 254 -19.21 7.13 -8.84
C GLU A 254 -18.35 5.98 -8.28
N SER A 255 -17.51 6.32 -7.30
CA SER A 255 -16.82 5.28 -6.52
C SER A 255 -17.85 4.37 -5.83
N PRO A 256 -17.64 3.04 -5.81
CA PRO A 256 -18.48 2.13 -5.03
C PRO A 256 -18.57 2.51 -3.55
N PHE A 257 -17.58 3.24 -3.03
CA PHE A 257 -17.51 3.70 -1.64
C PHE A 257 -18.00 5.14 -1.43
N LYS A 258 -18.51 5.82 -2.46
CA LYS A 258 -19.08 7.17 -2.32
C LYS A 258 -20.24 7.15 -1.33
N VAL A 259 -20.23 8.07 -0.37
CA VAL A 259 -21.27 8.17 0.66
C VAL A 259 -22.19 9.32 0.30
N VAL A 260 -23.50 9.10 0.40
CA VAL A 260 -24.49 10.16 0.12
C VAL A 260 -24.76 10.92 1.41
N LYS A 261 -25.03 12.23 1.33
CA LYS A 261 -25.29 13.07 2.51
C LYS A 261 -26.37 12.53 3.45
N SER A 262 -27.33 11.77 2.92
CA SER A 262 -28.37 11.09 3.70
C SER A 262 -27.81 10.07 4.70
N ASP A 263 -26.66 9.47 4.40
CA ASP A 263 -26.04 8.44 5.24
C ASP A 263 -25.49 9.05 6.54
N PHE A 264 -25.13 10.34 6.52
CA PHE A 264 -24.69 11.08 7.72
C PHE A 264 -25.80 11.18 8.76
N ALA A 265 -27.06 11.30 8.33
CA ALA A 265 -28.19 11.44 9.25
C ALA A 265 -28.46 10.15 10.05
N ARG A 266 -28.02 8.99 9.56
CA ARG A 266 -28.19 7.68 10.22
C ARG A 266 -27.10 7.36 11.24
N LEU A 267 -26.00 8.13 11.26
CA LEU A 267 -24.91 7.99 12.22
C LEU A 267 -24.82 9.27 13.07
N PRO A 268 -25.83 9.53 13.92
CA PRO A 268 -25.88 10.75 14.71
C PRO A 268 -24.72 10.74 15.70
N MET A 269 -23.71 11.59 15.43
CA MET A 269 -22.86 12.33 16.37
C MET A 269 -21.35 12.24 16.22
N LEU A 270 -20.73 11.34 15.45
CA LEU A 270 -19.26 11.18 15.53
C LEU A 270 -18.47 11.03 14.23
N PHE A 271 -19.09 10.92 13.05
CA PHE A 271 -18.34 10.59 11.84
C PHE A 271 -18.70 11.52 10.68
N GLY A 272 -17.76 12.38 10.29
CA GLY A 272 -17.81 13.10 9.01
C GLY A 272 -17.75 12.13 7.81
N GLU A 273 -17.64 12.67 6.60
CA GLU A 273 -17.58 11.89 5.35
C GLU A 273 -16.54 10.77 5.39
N GLN A 274 -15.37 11.03 5.98
CA GLN A 274 -14.31 10.05 6.21
C GLN A 274 -14.78 8.82 6.98
N GLY A 275 -15.42 9.00 8.14
CA GLY A 275 -15.84 7.88 8.99
C GLY A 275 -17.04 7.12 8.42
N ALA A 276 -17.95 7.83 7.73
CA ALA A 276 -19.03 7.16 7.00
C ALA A 276 -18.49 6.31 5.84
N THR A 277 -17.47 6.80 5.13
CA THR A 277 -16.80 6.06 4.05
C THR A 277 -16.11 4.82 4.60
N PHE A 278 -15.41 4.93 5.73
CA PHE A 278 -14.77 3.78 6.40
C PHE A 278 -15.79 2.70 6.81
N ASN A 279 -16.93 3.11 7.35
CA ASN A 279 -18.01 2.19 7.72
C ASN A 279 -18.61 1.51 6.48
N LYS A 280 -18.76 2.24 5.37
CA LYS A 280 -19.22 1.68 4.10
C LYS A 280 -18.23 0.65 3.58
N ILE A 281 -16.94 0.94 3.57
CA ILE A 281 -15.88 -0.01 3.20
C ILE A 281 -15.96 -1.29 4.05
N LYS A 282 -16.02 -1.15 5.38
CA LYS A 282 -16.15 -2.31 6.28
C LYS A 282 -17.39 -3.15 5.99
N THR A 283 -18.50 -2.50 5.64
CA THR A 283 -19.77 -3.19 5.36
C THR A 283 -19.68 -3.96 4.06
N VAL A 284 -19.14 -3.33 3.02
CA VAL A 284 -18.94 -3.93 1.69
C VAL A 284 -17.98 -5.12 1.78
N LEU A 285 -16.83 -4.96 2.44
CA LEU A 285 -15.81 -6.01 2.53
C LEU A 285 -16.18 -7.15 3.48
N LYS A 286 -17.19 -7.00 4.34
CA LYS A 286 -17.75 -8.12 5.12
C LYS A 286 -18.52 -9.12 4.25
N ASN A 287 -19.04 -8.69 3.09
CA ASN A 287 -19.72 -9.55 2.14
C ASN A 287 -19.22 -9.27 0.72
N PRO A 288 -17.98 -9.71 0.39
CA PRO A 288 -17.37 -9.42 -0.91
C PRO A 288 -18.16 -10.02 -2.07
N GLY A 289 -18.89 -11.13 -1.87
CA GLY A 289 -19.72 -11.73 -2.90
C GLY A 289 -20.86 -10.81 -3.36
N GLU A 290 -21.58 -10.19 -2.44
CA GLU A 290 -22.65 -9.23 -2.78
C GLU A 290 -22.11 -7.96 -3.43
N PHE A 291 -20.93 -7.52 -3.00
CA PHE A 291 -20.22 -6.40 -3.62
C PHE A 291 -19.89 -6.67 -5.10
N LEU A 292 -19.27 -7.82 -5.38
CA LEU A 292 -18.89 -8.22 -6.74
C LEU A 292 -20.13 -8.40 -7.62
N ARG A 293 -21.20 -9.03 -7.12
CA ARG A 293 -22.49 -9.14 -7.83
C ARG A 293 -23.10 -7.77 -8.15
N THR A 294 -22.96 -6.80 -7.25
CA THR A 294 -23.45 -5.45 -7.48
C THR A 294 -22.67 -4.74 -8.59
N ILE A 295 -21.34 -4.87 -8.61
CA ILE A 295 -20.49 -4.37 -9.70
C ILE A 295 -20.89 -5.04 -11.02
N ASP A 296 -20.97 -6.37 -11.03
CA ASP A 296 -21.30 -7.15 -12.21
C ASP A 296 -22.65 -6.78 -12.82
N ARG A 297 -23.69 -6.67 -11.96
CA ARG A 297 -25.03 -6.27 -12.37
C ARG A 297 -25.05 -4.86 -12.99
N LYS A 298 -24.32 -3.90 -12.42
CA LYS A 298 -24.20 -2.56 -13.00
C LYS A 298 -23.42 -2.57 -14.32
N GLY A 299 -22.40 -3.40 -14.41
CA GLY A 299 -21.57 -3.60 -15.60
C GLY A 299 -22.18 -4.50 -16.68
N ASN A 300 -23.44 -4.93 -16.54
CA ASN A 300 -24.14 -5.86 -17.44
C ASN A 300 -23.39 -7.19 -17.64
N GLY A 301 -22.96 -7.83 -16.54
CA GLY A 301 -22.27 -9.12 -16.57
C GLY A 301 -20.78 -9.06 -16.93
N PHE A 302 -20.24 -7.85 -17.12
CA PHE A 302 -18.85 -7.64 -17.56
C PHE A 302 -17.84 -8.25 -16.59
N LEU A 303 -18.07 -8.14 -15.28
CA LEU A 303 -17.10 -8.59 -14.29
C LEU A 303 -16.94 -10.12 -14.32
N PHE A 304 -18.04 -10.87 -14.41
CA PHE A 304 -17.99 -12.33 -14.40
C PHE A 304 -17.59 -12.96 -15.74
N ARG A 305 -17.67 -12.21 -16.85
CA ARG A 305 -17.08 -12.62 -18.14
C ARG A 305 -15.55 -12.58 -18.14
N HIS A 306 -14.94 -11.81 -17.23
CA HIS A 306 -13.49 -11.73 -17.08
C HIS A 306 -13.06 -12.10 -15.65
N PRO A 307 -12.95 -13.40 -15.31
CA PRO A 307 -12.66 -13.85 -13.94
C PRO A 307 -11.40 -13.22 -13.32
N TRP A 308 -10.41 -12.86 -14.14
CA TRP A 308 -9.20 -12.18 -13.67
C TRP A 308 -9.50 -10.79 -13.06
N LEU A 309 -10.56 -10.10 -13.48
CA LEU A 309 -11.00 -8.84 -12.85
C LEU A 309 -11.48 -9.05 -11.41
N ILE A 310 -12.08 -10.21 -11.12
CA ILE A 310 -12.50 -10.56 -9.75
C ILE A 310 -11.28 -10.67 -8.85
N GLN A 311 -10.23 -11.33 -9.33
CA GLN A 311 -8.96 -11.43 -8.63
C GLN A 311 -8.37 -10.03 -8.40
N LEU A 312 -8.30 -9.19 -9.44
CA LEU A 312 -7.77 -7.83 -9.31
C LEU A 312 -8.51 -7.01 -8.25
N ILE A 313 -9.84 -6.93 -8.35
CA ILE A 313 -10.66 -6.13 -7.42
C ILE A 313 -10.50 -6.66 -5.99
N SER A 314 -10.55 -7.98 -5.80
CA SER A 314 -10.46 -8.59 -4.47
C SER A 314 -9.09 -8.38 -3.84
N SER A 315 -8.01 -8.50 -4.62
CA SER A 315 -6.64 -8.37 -4.11
C SER A 315 -6.19 -6.92 -3.94
N LEU A 316 -6.58 -6.01 -4.85
CA LEU A 316 -6.29 -4.57 -4.72
C LEU A 316 -7.09 -3.92 -3.57
N LEU A 317 -8.31 -4.38 -3.29
CA LEU A 317 -9.15 -3.91 -2.17
C LEU A 317 -8.96 -4.73 -0.89
N THR A 318 -7.77 -5.34 -0.72
CA THR A 318 -7.41 -6.02 0.52
C THR A 318 -7.22 -5.01 1.65
N PHE A 319 -7.85 -5.30 2.80
CA PHE A 319 -7.92 -4.37 3.93
C PHE A 319 -6.54 -4.12 4.56
N ASP A 320 -5.76 -5.18 4.79
CA ASP A 320 -4.38 -5.05 5.26
C ASP A 320 -3.48 -4.62 4.09
N PRO A 321 -2.78 -3.47 4.17
CA PRO A 321 -1.92 -3.01 3.08
C PRO A 321 -0.74 -3.93 2.80
N ARG A 322 -0.35 -4.83 3.72
CA ARG A 322 0.77 -5.78 3.54
C ARG A 322 0.40 -6.95 2.63
N ASP A 323 -0.87 -7.35 2.66
CA ASP A 323 -1.42 -8.44 1.85
C ASP A 323 -2.01 -7.92 0.53
N ARG A 324 -1.95 -6.60 0.31
CA ARG A 324 -2.55 -5.93 -0.84
C ARG A 324 -1.65 -6.09 -2.07
N MET A 325 -2.27 -6.51 -3.17
CA MET A 325 -1.59 -6.64 -4.46
C MET A 325 -0.98 -5.31 -4.91
N SER A 326 0.24 -5.36 -5.43
CA SER A 326 0.91 -4.20 -6.02
C SER A 326 0.31 -3.84 -7.38
N ALA A 327 0.44 -2.58 -7.80
CA ALA A 327 -0.01 -2.17 -9.14
C ALA A 327 0.74 -2.94 -10.26
N THR A 328 2.02 -3.24 -10.06
CA THR A 328 2.84 -4.02 -11.00
C THR A 328 2.32 -5.46 -11.16
N GLU A 329 2.07 -6.17 -10.05
CA GLU A 329 1.47 -7.52 -10.11
C GLU A 329 0.09 -7.51 -10.77
N ALA A 330 -0.72 -6.49 -10.48
CA ALA A 330 -2.05 -6.34 -11.08
C ALA A 330 -1.96 -6.12 -12.60
N TYR A 331 -1.02 -5.28 -13.07
CA TYR A 331 -0.78 -5.07 -14.49
C TYR A 331 -0.27 -6.34 -15.19
N GLU A 332 0.62 -7.10 -14.56
CA GLU A 332 1.09 -8.38 -15.11
C GLU A 332 -0.05 -9.39 -15.34
N ILE A 333 -1.02 -9.45 -14.42
CA ILE A 333 -2.21 -10.30 -14.59
C ILE A 333 -2.97 -9.88 -15.86
N VAL A 334 -3.18 -8.58 -16.08
CA VAL A 334 -3.85 -8.08 -17.28
C VAL A 334 -3.10 -8.47 -18.55
N VAL A 335 -1.79 -8.27 -18.60
CA VAL A 335 -0.97 -8.61 -19.77
C VAL A 335 -1.05 -10.10 -20.09
N LYS A 336 -0.97 -10.96 -19.07
CA LYS A 336 -1.08 -12.41 -19.22
C LYS A 336 -2.48 -12.82 -19.71
N SER A 337 -3.54 -12.30 -19.11
CA SER A 337 -4.92 -12.62 -19.49
C SER A 337 -5.25 -12.16 -20.91
N ARG A 338 -4.87 -10.93 -21.29
CA ARG A 338 -5.11 -10.38 -22.63
C ARG A 338 -4.34 -11.13 -23.71
N SER A 339 -3.11 -11.55 -23.41
CA SER A 339 -2.31 -12.37 -24.32
C SER A 339 -2.95 -13.74 -24.55
N PHE A 340 -3.52 -14.34 -23.51
CA PHE A 340 -4.21 -15.62 -23.59
C PHE A 340 -5.53 -15.51 -24.39
N GLU A 341 -6.34 -14.48 -24.13
CA GLU A 341 -7.57 -14.19 -24.89
C GLU A 341 -7.25 -13.99 -26.39
N ALA A 342 -6.19 -13.26 -26.72
CA ALA A 342 -5.75 -13.06 -28.10
C ALA A 342 -5.29 -14.36 -28.79
N LEU A 343 -4.68 -15.29 -28.04
CA LEU A 343 -4.30 -16.60 -28.57
C LEU A 343 -5.52 -17.48 -28.82
N GLN A 344 -6.51 -17.50 -27.92
CA GLN A 344 -7.76 -18.22 -28.13
C GLN A 344 -8.53 -17.70 -29.36
N ALA A 345 -8.62 -16.38 -29.50
CA ALA A 345 -9.27 -15.76 -30.67
C ALA A 345 -8.57 -16.13 -31.99
N LYS A 346 -7.24 -16.21 -32.01
CA LYS A 346 -6.45 -16.64 -33.19
C LYS A 346 -6.56 -18.13 -33.47
N ALA A 347 -6.69 -18.96 -32.44
CA ALA A 347 -6.80 -20.40 -32.59
C ALA A 347 -8.14 -20.83 -33.23
N GLY A 348 -9.10 -19.90 -33.35
CA GLY A 348 -10.42 -20.22 -33.89
C GLY A 348 -11.17 -21.27 -33.07
N VAL A 349 -10.71 -21.53 -31.85
CA VAL A 349 -11.36 -22.42 -30.90
C VAL A 349 -12.55 -21.63 -30.36
N THR A 350 -13.65 -21.66 -31.11
CA THR A 350 -14.96 -21.45 -30.52
C THR A 350 -15.15 -22.60 -29.54
N VAL A 351 -14.85 -22.34 -28.27
CA VAL A 351 -15.28 -23.22 -27.20
C VAL A 351 -16.80 -23.13 -27.24
N ASP A 352 -17.44 -24.07 -27.92
CA ASP A 352 -18.89 -24.21 -27.92
C ASP A 352 -19.27 -24.57 -26.49
N ALA A 353 -19.52 -23.54 -25.67
CA ALA A 353 -19.76 -23.64 -24.25
C ALA A 353 -20.95 -24.57 -23.92
N GLU A 354 -21.85 -24.78 -24.88
CA GLU A 354 -22.96 -25.73 -24.75
C GLU A 354 -22.51 -27.21 -24.76
N GLU A 355 -21.47 -27.60 -25.51
CA GLU A 355 -20.99 -28.99 -25.50
C GLU A 355 -20.19 -29.32 -24.24
N ASP A 356 -19.38 -28.38 -23.75
CA ASP A 356 -18.59 -28.56 -22.53
C ASP A 356 -19.45 -28.51 -21.26
N GLU A 357 -20.49 -27.67 -21.21
CA GLU A 357 -21.45 -27.66 -20.08
C GLU A 357 -22.32 -28.93 -20.07
N ALA A 358 -22.74 -29.43 -21.25
CA ALA A 358 -23.48 -30.69 -21.36
C ALA A 358 -22.59 -31.92 -21.03
N GLN A 359 -21.30 -31.89 -21.35
CA GLN A 359 -20.36 -32.95 -20.96
C GLN A 359 -20.00 -32.89 -19.46
N ALA A 360 -19.86 -31.69 -18.88
CA ALA A 360 -19.64 -31.53 -17.44
C ALA A 360 -20.85 -32.01 -16.63
N LEU A 361 -22.08 -31.74 -17.08
CA LEU A 361 -23.31 -32.25 -16.46
C LEU A 361 -23.44 -33.78 -16.60
N LYS A 362 -23.10 -34.35 -17.76
CA LYS A 362 -23.06 -35.82 -17.95
C LYS A 362 -22.00 -36.52 -17.09
N GLY A 363 -20.84 -35.89 -16.89
CA GLY A 363 -19.80 -36.40 -15.98
C GLY A 363 -20.21 -36.36 -14.50
N PHE A 364 -21.00 -35.36 -14.11
CA PHE A 364 -21.49 -35.24 -12.73
C PHE A 364 -22.61 -36.25 -12.41
N GLU A 365 -23.46 -36.60 -13.37
CA GLU A 365 -24.48 -37.66 -13.19
C GLU A 365 -23.89 -39.08 -13.17
N ALA A 366 -22.86 -39.36 -13.98
CA ALA A 366 -22.15 -40.64 -13.94
C ALA A 366 -21.44 -40.90 -12.60
N SER A 367 -21.01 -39.84 -11.92
CA SER A 367 -20.31 -39.90 -10.63
C SER A 367 -21.23 -40.15 -9.43
N LYS A 368 -22.56 -39.99 -9.59
CA LYS A 368 -23.55 -40.27 -8.54
C LYS A 368 -23.93 -41.75 -8.41
N SER A 369 -23.54 -42.59 -9.37
CA SER A 369 -23.89 -44.02 -9.41
C SER A 369 -22.91 -44.94 -8.66
N THR A 370 -21.84 -44.42 -8.04
CA THR A 370 -20.84 -45.24 -7.34
C THR A 370 -20.64 -44.75 -5.91
N LEU A 371 -21.67 -44.86 -5.08
CA LEU A 371 -21.55 -44.79 -3.63
C LEU A 371 -21.91 -46.16 -3.05
N MET A 372 -20.89 -46.89 -2.60
CA MET A 372 -21.07 -48.12 -1.83
C MET A 372 -21.67 -47.80 -0.45
N PRO A 373 -22.51 -48.68 0.12
CA PRO A 373 -23.07 -48.48 1.44
C PRO A 373 -22.00 -48.64 2.54
N ALA A 374 -22.13 -47.82 3.58
CA ALA A 374 -21.27 -47.85 4.76
C ALA A 374 -21.48 -49.13 5.60
N PRO A 375 -20.44 -49.67 6.26
CA PRO A 375 -20.60 -50.77 7.19
C PRO A 375 -21.07 -50.29 8.56
N ASP A 376 -22.02 -51.03 9.13
CA ASP A 376 -22.51 -50.88 10.51
C ASP A 376 -21.39 -51.15 11.53
N ILE A 377 -21.23 -50.23 12.49
CA ILE A 377 -20.37 -50.41 13.67
C ILE A 377 -21.25 -50.30 14.91
N ALA A 378 -21.34 -51.40 15.67
CA ALA A 378 -21.99 -51.48 16.97
C ALA A 378 -21.14 -50.80 18.07
N PRO A 379 -21.75 -50.27 19.14
CA PRO A 379 -21.03 -49.64 20.23
C PRO A 379 -20.78 -50.65 21.35
N ASP A 380 -19.53 -50.86 21.75
CA ASP A 380 -19.19 -51.14 23.15
C ASP A 380 -17.69 -51.17 23.43
N LEU A 381 -17.35 -50.82 24.68
CA LEU A 381 -16.08 -50.98 25.41
C LEU A 381 -15.04 -49.83 25.34
N ILE A 382 -15.17 -48.97 26.36
CA ILE A 382 -14.06 -48.28 27.06
C ILE A 382 -13.21 -49.38 27.76
N PRO A 383 -11.86 -49.39 27.67
CA PRO A 383 -11.06 -48.98 28.84
C PRO A 383 -9.67 -48.36 28.56
N GLN A 384 -9.37 -47.37 29.43
CA GLN A 384 -8.12 -47.04 30.14
C GLN A 384 -6.73 -47.07 29.48
N ALA A 385 -5.99 -45.99 29.75
CA ALA A 385 -4.55 -45.84 29.61
C ALA A 385 -3.76 -46.86 30.48
N PRO A 386 -2.49 -47.13 30.13
CA PRO A 386 -1.43 -46.55 30.94
C PRO A 386 -0.13 -46.14 30.22
N GLU A 387 0.70 -45.54 31.06
CA GLU A 387 2.04 -44.99 31.01
C GLU A 387 3.19 -45.79 30.35
N THR A 388 4.22 -44.99 30.00
CA THR A 388 5.67 -45.21 30.14
C THR A 388 6.50 -46.02 29.11
N ALA A 389 7.57 -45.33 28.70
CA ALA A 389 8.96 -45.77 28.61
C ALA A 389 9.52 -46.40 27.31
N GLU A 390 10.59 -45.72 26.86
CA GLU A 390 11.90 -46.25 26.45
C GLU A 390 12.12 -46.99 25.12
N ALA A 391 12.85 -46.27 24.26
CA ALA A 391 14.18 -46.61 23.74
C ALA A 391 14.38 -47.72 22.68
N SER A 392 15.20 -47.34 21.70
CA SER A 392 16.10 -48.17 20.86
C SER A 392 15.43 -49.07 19.82
N SER A 393 15.99 -49.39 18.65
CA SER A 393 17.14 -48.94 17.84
C SER A 393 17.11 -49.82 16.58
N GLN A 394 17.64 -49.32 15.45
CA GLN A 394 18.04 -50.08 14.25
C GLN A 394 16.85 -50.66 13.44
N THR A 395 16.80 -50.62 12.11
CA THR A 395 17.82 -51.06 11.15
C THR A 395 17.53 -50.49 9.76
N GLU A 396 18.55 -50.56 8.92
CA GLU A 396 18.78 -49.99 7.60
C GLU A 396 17.84 -50.40 6.45
N ALA A 397 17.97 -49.59 5.39
CA ALA A 397 17.93 -49.94 3.97
C ALA A 397 16.60 -50.42 3.37
N ASN A 398 15.98 -49.53 2.59
CA ASN A 398 15.61 -49.89 1.22
C ASN A 398 15.65 -48.69 0.29
N LYS A 399 16.42 -48.88 -0.78
CA LYS A 399 16.71 -47.98 -1.89
C LYS A 399 15.69 -48.30 -2.98
N ALA A 400 14.77 -47.39 -3.27
CA ALA A 400 13.92 -47.47 -4.45
C ALA A 400 13.70 -46.07 -5.02
N ALA A 401 13.99 -45.96 -6.32
CA ALA A 401 13.97 -44.74 -7.11
C ALA A 401 12.55 -44.15 -7.24
N LEU A 402 12.46 -42.83 -7.19
CA LEU A 402 11.31 -42.03 -7.61
C LEU A 402 11.80 -40.99 -8.63
N PRO A 403 11.03 -40.72 -9.71
CA PRO A 403 11.46 -39.91 -10.83
C PRO A 403 11.32 -38.40 -10.58
N ASP A 404 12.17 -37.66 -11.29
CA ASP A 404 12.29 -36.20 -11.30
C ASP A 404 10.99 -35.46 -11.62
N ALA A 405 10.59 -34.55 -10.74
CA ALA A 405 9.63 -33.50 -11.01
C ALA A 405 10.11 -32.19 -10.36
N ALA A 406 11.11 -31.56 -10.98
CA ALA A 406 11.57 -30.22 -10.61
C ALA A 406 12.05 -29.45 -11.85
N THR A 407 11.10 -29.04 -12.69
CA THR A 407 11.36 -28.11 -13.79
C THR A 407 10.30 -27.03 -13.83
N ALA A 408 10.41 -26.07 -12.91
CA ALA A 408 9.75 -24.77 -13.01
C ALA A 408 10.70 -23.68 -12.48
N GLY A 409 11.37 -23.00 -13.42
CA GLY A 409 11.80 -21.60 -13.31
C GLY A 409 12.69 -21.18 -12.15
N LYS A 410 13.89 -21.77 -11.99
CA LYS A 410 14.99 -21.03 -11.34
C LYS A 410 15.45 -19.92 -12.28
N VAL A 411 14.91 -18.72 -12.09
CA VAL A 411 15.52 -17.49 -12.64
C VAL A 411 16.96 -17.45 -12.15
N GLU A 412 17.92 -17.37 -13.07
CA GLU A 412 19.35 -17.36 -12.77
C GLU A 412 19.72 -16.11 -11.95
N LEU A 413 19.72 -16.26 -10.62
CA LEU A 413 20.30 -15.34 -9.63
C LEU A 413 21.81 -15.08 -9.82
N LYS A 414 22.45 -15.69 -10.82
CA LYS A 414 23.85 -15.43 -11.20
C LYS A 414 24.07 -14.03 -11.78
N GLN A 415 23.02 -13.32 -12.22
CA GLN A 415 23.20 -11.95 -12.75
C GLN A 415 23.41 -10.89 -11.65
N PHE A 416 23.06 -11.18 -10.38
CA PHE A 416 23.26 -10.25 -9.26
C PHE A 416 24.42 -10.65 -8.32
N ALA A 417 24.96 -11.85 -8.44
CA ALA A 417 26.00 -12.38 -7.54
C ALA A 417 27.45 -11.87 -7.78
N PRO A 418 27.95 -11.56 -9.00
CA PRO A 418 29.40 -11.42 -9.19
C PRO A 418 29.95 -9.99 -9.04
N ARG A 419 29.14 -8.99 -8.63
CA ARG A 419 29.62 -7.60 -8.42
C ARG A 419 29.71 -7.15 -6.96
N LEU A 420 29.38 -8.01 -6.00
CA LEU A 420 29.33 -7.69 -4.56
C LEU A 420 30.62 -8.06 -3.80
N THR A 421 31.69 -8.45 -4.49
CA THR A 421 32.92 -9.00 -3.86
C THR A 421 34.09 -8.03 -3.75
N THR A 422 33.94 -6.74 -4.07
CA THR A 422 35.02 -5.78 -3.83
C THR A 422 35.05 -5.35 -2.36
N ASP A 423 36.18 -5.56 -1.68
CA ASP A 423 36.44 -5.22 -0.26
C ASP A 423 36.38 -3.70 0.07
N LYS A 424 35.89 -2.85 -0.84
CA LYS A 424 35.73 -1.41 -0.63
C LYS A 424 34.26 -1.02 -0.49
N ALA A 425 33.89 -0.55 0.70
CA ALA A 425 32.55 -0.07 1.05
C ALA A 425 32.03 1.12 0.20
N SER A 426 32.87 1.79 -0.60
CA SER A 426 32.52 3.03 -1.29
C SER A 426 31.45 2.86 -2.39
N GLY A 427 31.20 1.65 -2.87
CA GLY A 427 30.20 1.37 -3.92
C GLY A 427 28.90 0.74 -3.44
N GLU A 428 28.78 0.42 -2.14
CA GLU A 428 27.62 -0.31 -1.64
C GLU A 428 26.41 0.62 -1.44
N PRO A 429 25.21 0.21 -1.88
CA PRO A 429 24.02 1.02 -1.75
C PRO A 429 23.55 1.17 -0.30
N PHE A 430 23.01 2.34 0.03
CA PHE A 430 22.30 2.57 1.29
C PHE A 430 20.95 1.85 1.29
N ARG A 431 20.61 1.21 2.41
CA ARG A 431 19.30 0.59 2.66
C ARG A 431 18.75 1.02 4.02
N SER A 432 17.43 1.14 4.11
CA SER A 432 16.73 1.34 5.38
C SER A 432 16.75 0.05 6.21
N LEU A 433 16.50 0.16 7.53
CA LEU A 433 16.36 -1.01 8.41
C LEU A 433 15.34 -2.01 7.86
N GLU A 434 14.18 -1.53 7.44
CA GLU A 434 13.12 -2.38 6.90
C GLU A 434 13.56 -3.10 5.62
N ALA A 435 14.18 -2.38 4.68
CA ALA A 435 14.64 -2.97 3.45
C ALA A 435 15.68 -4.08 3.71
N ILE A 436 16.62 -3.85 4.64
CA ILE A 436 17.63 -4.87 4.94
C ILE A 436 17.04 -6.09 5.66
N LEU A 437 16.00 -5.92 6.47
CA LEU A 437 15.29 -7.03 7.10
C LEU A 437 14.60 -7.91 6.05
N ASN A 438 13.88 -7.31 5.10
CA ASN A 438 13.22 -8.06 4.02
C ASN A 438 14.23 -8.84 3.16
N ILE A 439 15.36 -8.21 2.83
CA ILE A 439 16.43 -8.87 2.04
C ILE A 439 17.07 -10.01 2.86
N ALA A 440 17.30 -9.80 4.16
CA ALA A 440 17.88 -10.80 5.06
C ALA A 440 16.93 -11.98 5.30
N GLU A 441 15.63 -11.74 5.46
CA GLU A 441 14.61 -12.78 5.59
C GLU A 441 14.42 -13.60 4.31
N GLY A 442 14.56 -12.95 3.15
CA GLY A 442 14.61 -13.65 1.86
C GLY A 442 15.86 -14.50 1.64
N GLY A 443 16.80 -14.51 2.59
CA GLY A 443 18.05 -15.26 2.49
C GLY A 443 19.00 -14.72 1.41
N LEU A 444 18.87 -13.45 1.04
CA LEU A 444 19.65 -12.81 -0.03
C LEU A 444 20.89 -12.08 0.51
N CYS A 445 21.08 -12.05 1.84
CA CYS A 445 22.20 -11.40 2.50
C CYS A 445 23.32 -12.39 2.86
N GLN A 446 24.56 -11.95 2.63
CA GLN A 446 25.76 -12.61 3.15
C GLN A 446 26.37 -11.77 4.27
N VAL A 447 26.80 -12.43 5.34
CA VAL A 447 27.49 -11.82 6.48
C VAL A 447 28.96 -12.18 6.43
N ILE A 448 29.81 -11.23 6.79
CA ILE A 448 31.22 -11.48 7.13
C ILE A 448 31.41 -11.29 8.63
N VAL A 449 31.95 -12.30 9.31
CA VAL A 449 32.25 -12.25 10.75
C VAL A 449 33.47 -11.35 10.98
N GLU A 450 33.38 -10.41 11.91
CA GLU A 450 34.46 -9.50 12.26
C GLU A 450 35.19 -9.91 13.53
N ASP A 451 36.50 -9.62 13.60
CA ASP A 451 37.21 -9.60 14.89
C ASP A 451 37.14 -8.20 15.51
N ARG A 452 36.37 -8.07 16.59
CA ARG A 452 36.25 -6.82 17.36
C ARG A 452 37.22 -6.74 18.54
N GLY A 453 38.13 -7.72 18.66
CA GLY A 453 39.09 -7.84 19.74
C GLY A 453 38.50 -8.30 21.07
N GLU A 454 39.37 -8.55 22.04
CA GLU A 454 39.00 -9.13 23.34
C GLU A 454 38.07 -8.23 24.16
N VAL A 455 38.19 -6.90 24.05
CA VAL A 455 37.33 -5.95 24.77
C VAL A 455 35.84 -6.15 24.43
N TRP A 456 35.52 -6.44 23.17
CA TRP A 456 34.13 -6.72 22.76
C TRP A 456 33.67 -8.09 23.22
N LYS A 457 34.55 -9.10 23.17
CA LYS A 457 34.25 -10.46 23.66
C LYS A 457 33.99 -10.47 25.17
N GLU A 458 34.82 -9.77 25.95
CA GLU A 458 34.66 -9.58 27.40
C GLU A 458 33.37 -8.82 27.76
N ALA A 459 32.93 -7.92 26.88
CA ALA A 459 31.64 -7.24 27.02
C ALA A 459 30.43 -8.14 26.66
N GLY A 460 30.66 -9.41 26.26
CA GLY A 460 29.59 -10.34 25.88
C GLY A 460 29.10 -10.16 24.44
N MET A 461 29.83 -9.44 23.59
CA MET A 461 29.53 -9.25 22.17
C MET A 461 30.39 -10.20 21.32
N ARG A 462 30.04 -11.48 21.37
CA ARG A 462 30.64 -12.54 20.54
C ARG A 462 29.91 -12.65 19.20
N ASN A 463 30.56 -13.23 18.21
CA ASN A 463 29.98 -13.52 16.89
C ASN A 463 29.33 -12.28 16.26
N TYR A 464 30.11 -11.21 16.15
CA TYR A 464 29.73 -9.96 15.50
C TYR A 464 30.10 -10.02 14.02
N GLY A 465 29.36 -9.32 13.18
CA GLY A 465 29.67 -9.24 11.76
C GLY A 465 28.95 -8.10 11.06
N GLU A 466 29.12 -8.05 9.74
CA GLU A 466 28.49 -7.06 8.87
C GLU A 466 27.81 -7.74 7.68
N ILE A 467 26.70 -7.17 7.21
CA ILE A 467 26.08 -7.59 5.94
C ILE A 467 26.85 -6.97 4.78
N VAL A 468 27.41 -7.81 3.92
CA VAL A 468 28.13 -7.39 2.72
C VAL A 468 27.15 -6.87 1.68
N GLY A 469 27.48 -5.74 1.04
CA GLY A 469 26.69 -5.19 -0.07
C GLY A 469 25.66 -4.13 0.30
N PHE A 470 25.46 -3.84 1.59
CA PHE A 470 24.44 -2.88 2.02
C PHE A 470 24.92 -2.01 3.17
N ARG A 471 24.72 -0.70 3.03
CA ARG A 471 25.12 0.30 4.04
C ARG A 471 23.95 0.83 4.85
N ASN A 472 24.20 1.08 6.12
CA ASN A 472 23.32 1.84 6.99
C ASN A 472 23.48 3.34 6.71
N ARG A 473 22.37 4.04 6.53
CA ARG A 473 22.36 5.50 6.29
C ARG A 473 22.74 6.30 7.54
N SER A 474 22.63 5.70 8.73
CA SER A 474 22.86 6.38 10.00
C SER A 474 24.32 6.79 10.22
N ASP A 475 25.25 5.89 9.91
CA ASP A 475 26.70 6.04 10.16
C ASP A 475 27.51 5.90 8.88
N GLY A 476 26.93 5.32 7.83
CA GLY A 476 27.63 5.05 6.58
C GLY A 476 28.38 3.73 6.60
N ASP A 477 28.29 2.92 7.65
CA ASP A 477 28.95 1.61 7.67
C ASP A 477 28.03 0.53 7.10
N ARG A 478 28.52 -0.70 6.98
CA ARG A 478 27.65 -1.83 6.62
C ARG A 478 26.66 -2.10 7.74
N TRP A 479 25.58 -2.80 7.42
CA TRP A 479 24.62 -3.18 8.46
C TRP A 479 25.25 -4.18 9.44
N ASP A 480 25.38 -3.75 10.69
CA ASP A 480 25.90 -4.58 11.76
C ASP A 480 24.94 -5.70 12.18
N VAL A 481 25.50 -6.88 12.36
CA VAL A 481 24.78 -8.08 12.80
C VAL A 481 25.47 -8.76 13.97
N PHE A 482 24.71 -9.56 14.70
CA PHE A 482 25.25 -10.48 15.70
C PHE A 482 24.47 -11.79 15.69
N MET A 483 25.14 -12.87 16.11
CA MET A 483 24.63 -14.24 16.01
C MET A 483 24.39 -14.84 17.41
N PRO A 484 23.24 -14.58 18.05
CA PRO A 484 22.95 -15.09 19.39
C PRO A 484 22.55 -16.56 19.39
N GLY A 485 22.78 -17.25 20.51
CA GLY A 485 22.27 -18.60 20.77
C GLY A 485 23.10 -19.74 20.16
N LEU A 486 24.36 -19.50 19.80
CA LEU A 486 25.29 -20.51 19.30
C LEU A 486 25.98 -21.32 20.41
N GLY A 487 25.83 -20.91 21.68
CA GLY A 487 26.49 -21.51 22.84
C GLY A 487 27.89 -20.94 23.11
N GLU A 488 28.42 -21.17 24.31
CA GLU A 488 29.68 -20.54 24.76
C GLU A 488 30.95 -21.08 24.08
N GLN A 489 30.87 -22.23 23.41
CA GLN A 489 31.99 -22.91 22.76
C GLN A 489 32.07 -22.63 21.25
N THR A 490 31.14 -21.85 20.69
CA THR A 490 31.00 -21.67 19.25
C THR A 490 31.33 -20.23 18.86
N ASP A 491 32.60 -19.85 19.00
CA ASP A 491 33.10 -18.61 18.42
C ASP A 491 33.40 -18.84 16.92
N LEU A 492 32.77 -18.05 16.07
CA LEU A 492 32.97 -18.10 14.63
C LEU A 492 34.31 -17.43 14.28
N PRO A 493 35.17 -18.07 13.46
CA PRO A 493 36.41 -17.46 13.02
C PRO A 493 36.16 -16.14 12.28
N ALA A 494 36.99 -15.13 12.53
CA ALA A 494 36.92 -13.87 11.78
C ALA A 494 37.15 -14.10 10.28
N GLY A 495 36.45 -13.35 9.44
CA GLY A 495 36.43 -13.53 8.00
C GLY A 495 35.51 -14.65 7.51
N THR A 496 34.91 -15.44 8.41
CA THR A 496 33.89 -16.42 8.03
C THR A 496 32.76 -15.72 7.28
N ARG A 497 32.46 -16.22 6.07
CA ARG A 497 31.34 -15.74 5.27
C ARG A 497 30.22 -16.76 5.31
N ALA A 498 29.01 -16.34 5.68
CA ALA A 498 27.85 -17.22 5.69
C ALA A 498 26.59 -16.45 5.28
N ARG A 499 25.62 -17.16 4.73
CA ARG A 499 24.33 -16.59 4.35
C ARG A 499 23.42 -16.49 5.57
N ILE A 500 22.62 -15.42 5.65
CA ILE A 500 21.56 -15.32 6.66
C ILE A 500 20.44 -16.28 6.28
N THR A 501 20.06 -17.19 7.18
CA THR A 501 18.91 -18.08 6.99
C THR A 501 17.66 -17.58 7.68
N ARG A 502 17.81 -16.76 8.73
CA ARG A 502 16.69 -16.25 9.51
C ARG A 502 17.06 -14.99 10.28
N VAL A 503 16.16 -14.02 10.35
CA VAL A 503 16.25 -12.89 11.28
C VAL A 503 15.57 -13.27 12.60
N LEU A 504 16.30 -13.18 13.70
CA LEU A 504 15.83 -13.55 15.04
C LEU A 504 15.21 -12.36 15.78
N GLY A 505 15.71 -11.15 15.49
CA GLY A 505 15.30 -9.93 16.17
C GLY A 505 16.16 -8.73 15.81
N ILE A 506 15.86 -7.60 16.45
CA ILE A 506 16.51 -6.31 16.19
C ILE A 506 16.80 -5.63 17.52
N VAL A 507 18.03 -5.17 17.69
CA VAL A 507 18.41 -4.25 18.76
C VAL A 507 18.30 -2.82 18.24
N LEU A 508 17.20 -2.16 18.60
CA LEU A 508 16.95 -0.77 18.29
C LEU A 508 17.79 0.15 19.19
N VAL A 509 18.80 0.80 18.61
CA VAL A 509 19.55 1.89 19.24
C VAL A 509 18.99 3.26 18.82
N LYS A 510 18.68 4.13 19.78
CA LYS A 510 18.25 5.51 19.50
C LYS A 510 19.38 6.27 18.80
N GLY A 511 19.20 6.55 17.52
CA GLY A 511 20.21 7.17 16.65
C GLY A 511 20.19 6.61 15.23
N GLY A 512 19.59 5.43 15.02
CA GLY A 512 19.49 4.79 13.70
C GLY A 512 20.50 3.65 13.48
N ASN A 513 21.54 3.56 14.32
CA ASN A 513 22.52 2.48 14.26
C ASN A 513 22.03 1.19 14.92
N HIS A 514 20.99 0.58 14.33
CA HIS A 514 20.38 -0.65 14.82
C HIS A 514 21.25 -1.87 14.50
N LYS A 515 21.16 -2.90 15.34
CA LYS A 515 21.92 -4.16 15.17
C LYS A 515 20.94 -5.30 14.93
N ILE A 516 21.21 -6.17 13.97
CA ILE A 516 20.29 -7.24 13.58
C ILE A 516 20.76 -8.58 14.17
N ALA A 517 19.88 -9.26 14.90
CA ALA A 517 20.13 -10.59 15.41
C ALA A 517 19.78 -11.61 14.33
N VAL A 518 20.74 -12.44 13.90
CA VAL A 518 20.55 -13.35 12.75
C VAL A 518 20.99 -14.78 13.07
N GLN A 519 20.41 -15.72 12.33
CA GLN A 519 20.89 -17.09 12.21
C GLN A 519 21.60 -17.26 10.87
N LEU A 520 22.74 -17.95 10.88
CA LEU A 520 23.56 -18.19 9.69
C LEU A 520 23.43 -19.64 9.21
N GLU A 521 23.61 -19.82 7.90
CA GLU A 521 23.67 -21.14 7.27
C GLU A 521 24.80 -21.99 7.88
N GLY A 522 24.51 -23.25 8.20
CA GLY A 522 25.45 -24.14 8.89
C GLY A 522 25.54 -23.95 10.41
N HIS A 523 24.90 -22.92 10.98
CA HIS A 523 24.96 -22.62 12.41
C HIS A 523 23.57 -22.68 13.06
N ARG A 524 23.33 -23.74 13.85
CA ARG A 524 22.04 -23.97 14.50
C ARG A 524 21.95 -23.21 15.83
N VAL A 525 20.83 -22.52 16.02
CA VAL A 525 20.49 -21.84 17.28
C VAL A 525 19.99 -22.87 18.30
N LEU A 526 20.53 -22.85 19.53
CA LEU A 526 20.25 -23.81 20.61
C LEU A 526 18.88 -23.62 21.29
N GLY A 527 18.08 -22.67 20.84
CA GLY A 527 16.73 -22.39 21.33
C GLY A 527 16.54 -20.98 21.88
N ARG A 528 15.32 -20.68 22.34
CA ARG A 528 14.91 -19.32 22.75
C ARG A 528 15.63 -18.78 23.97
N LYS A 529 15.90 -19.64 24.96
CA LYS A 529 16.54 -19.21 26.22
C LYS A 529 17.98 -18.73 25.99
N PRO A 530 18.86 -19.49 25.31
CA PRO A 530 20.20 -19.02 24.93
C PRO A 530 20.18 -17.71 24.13
N VAL A 531 19.29 -17.59 23.13
CA VAL A 531 19.15 -16.35 22.34
C VAL A 531 18.84 -15.16 23.23
N ARG A 532 17.88 -15.31 24.15
CA ARG A 532 17.48 -14.22 25.06
C ARG A 532 18.62 -13.81 26.01
N GLU A 533 19.40 -14.77 26.48
CA GLU A 533 20.55 -14.52 27.34
C GLU A 533 21.66 -13.78 26.58
N ASP A 534 21.99 -14.22 25.36
CA ASP A 534 23.01 -13.58 24.51
C ASP A 534 22.59 -12.19 24.05
N VAL A 535 21.32 -12.00 23.67
CA VAL A 535 20.79 -10.67 23.36
C VAL A 535 20.89 -9.74 24.56
N LYS A 536 20.62 -10.24 25.77
CA LYS A 536 20.75 -9.44 27.00
C LYS A 536 22.22 -9.05 27.24
N LYS A 537 23.14 -10.02 27.16
CA LYS A 537 24.60 -9.79 27.28
C LYS A 537 25.06 -8.76 26.23
N PHE A 538 24.65 -8.91 24.98
CA PHE A 538 24.95 -7.99 23.89
C PHE A 538 24.49 -6.57 24.21
N MET A 539 23.23 -6.38 24.63
CA MET A 539 22.72 -5.04 24.96
C MET A 539 23.46 -4.40 26.14
N ASP A 540 23.79 -5.18 27.17
CA ASP A 540 24.52 -4.69 28.35
C ASP A 540 25.98 -4.33 27.99
N GLY A 541 26.63 -5.16 27.17
CA GLY A 541 27.96 -4.92 26.59
C GLY A 541 28.00 -3.69 25.69
N TYR A 542 27.01 -3.53 24.83
CA TYR A 542 26.90 -2.38 23.92
C TYR A 542 26.80 -1.07 24.70
N VAL A 543 25.97 -1.04 25.74
CA VAL A 543 25.85 0.12 26.64
C VAL A 543 27.17 0.40 27.37
N LYS A 544 27.88 -0.63 27.81
CA LYS A 544 29.19 -0.49 28.47
C LYS A 544 30.25 0.12 27.55
N LEU A 545 30.33 -0.32 26.29
CA LEU A 545 31.33 0.17 25.35
C LEU A 545 31.00 1.53 24.72
N HIS A 546 29.73 1.96 24.79
CA HIS A 546 29.29 3.23 24.22
C HIS A 546 28.75 4.14 25.34
N PRO A 547 29.61 4.88 26.07
CA PRO A 547 29.22 5.64 27.27
C PRO A 547 28.14 6.71 27.03
N ASN A 548 27.97 7.15 25.77
CA ASN A 548 26.90 8.09 25.37
C ASN A 548 25.53 7.40 25.14
N THR A 549 25.48 6.07 25.26
CA THR A 549 24.27 5.25 25.08
C THR A 549 23.78 4.74 26.42
N TYR A 550 22.57 5.15 26.80
CA TYR A 550 21.92 4.67 28.01
C TYR A 550 21.08 3.42 27.76
N ARG A 551 20.90 2.54 28.75
CA ARG A 551 20.06 1.33 28.63
C ARG A 551 18.65 1.61 28.10
N LYS A 552 18.03 2.72 28.53
CA LYS A 552 16.70 3.18 28.06
C LYS A 552 16.62 3.51 26.56
N ARG A 553 17.77 3.70 25.91
CA ARG A 553 17.91 4.01 24.48
C ARG A 553 18.13 2.77 23.61
N VAL A 554 18.20 1.59 24.22
CA VAL A 554 18.44 0.31 23.54
C VAL A 554 17.28 -0.63 23.85
N LYS A 555 16.53 -1.03 22.83
CA LYS A 555 15.38 -1.94 22.96
C LYS A 555 15.55 -3.13 22.03
N TYR A 556 15.20 -4.32 22.49
CA TYR A 556 15.16 -5.50 21.63
C TYR A 556 13.74 -5.77 21.16
N LEU A 557 13.56 -5.96 19.86
CA LEU A 557 12.34 -6.43 19.23
C LEU A 557 12.58 -7.83 18.69
N SER A 558 11.85 -8.81 19.21
CA SER A 558 11.89 -10.20 18.72
C SER A 558 11.01 -10.33 17.49
N VAL A 559 11.54 -10.89 16.40
CA VAL A 559 10.75 -11.14 15.18
C VAL A 559 9.87 -12.39 15.32
N GLU A 560 10.20 -13.33 16.21
CA GLU A 560 9.34 -14.49 16.51
C GLU A 560 7.96 -14.16 17.16
N ARG A 561 7.61 -12.87 17.27
CA ARG A 561 6.33 -12.37 17.79
C ARG A 561 5.75 -11.19 16.97
N LEU A 562 6.34 -10.86 15.82
CA LEU A 562 5.73 -9.96 14.83
C LEU A 562 4.99 -10.81 13.81
#